data_AF-A0A652JUG5-F1
#
_entry.id   AF-A0A652JUG5-F1
#
_cell.length_a   1.000
_cell.length_b   1.000
_cell.length_c   1.000
_cell.angle_alpha   90.00
_cell.angle_beta   90.00
_cell.angle_gamma   90.00
#
_symmetry.space_group_name_H-M   'P 1'
#
loop_
_entity.id
_entity.type
_entity.pdbx_description
1 polymer ?
#
loop_
_entity_poly.entity_id
_entity_poly.type
_entity_poly.pdbx_seq_one_letter_code
_entity_poly.pdbx_strand_id
1 'polypeptide(L)'
;APTSLDLPGACLLAVTLAGLVHVLVALPRDGATAPTLLVLAAAVLAGAAFARHERRTDHPLLPAGIVRSRPVMAGLGALLAVSAALFGTLFAGTYFLQDVLRLDALHSALWSLPLAVLMVLGAPTAAVLQRRFGPRRTAVSGAVLLTLGVLSFARLDAGATAPAAGVCFVLLGAGFSTVMVTATAVVVHRAAEATAGVAGGLQQTALNIGPALGVATATLLLTLEPGDAFVPAMHRALLALAALGALGAIAALGLPGRTTRNAEPAAMASAP
;
A
#
# COMPACT_ATOMS: atom_id res chain seq x y z
N ALA A 1 -25.45 -18.62 -15.21
CA ALA A 1 -24.41 -19.43 -15.85
C ALA A 1 -23.07 -19.06 -15.24
N PRO A 2 -22.15 -20.00 -14.97
CA PRO A 2 -20.84 -19.65 -14.44
C PRO A 2 -20.12 -18.81 -15.51
N THR A 3 -19.77 -17.57 -15.17
CA THR A 3 -18.97 -16.68 -16.01
C THR A 3 -17.64 -17.36 -16.32
N SER A 4 -17.32 -17.53 -17.60
CA SER A 4 -16.04 -18.07 -18.03
C SER A 4 -14.91 -17.20 -17.48
N LEU A 5 -13.95 -17.83 -16.81
CA LEU A 5 -12.73 -17.17 -16.36
C LEU A 5 -11.90 -16.75 -17.58
N ASP A 6 -11.60 -15.45 -17.70
CA ASP A 6 -10.69 -14.93 -18.73
C ASP A 6 -9.24 -15.27 -18.39
N LEU A 7 -8.88 -16.54 -18.59
CA LEU A 7 -7.54 -17.09 -18.43
C LEU A 7 -6.47 -16.32 -19.23
N PRO A 8 -6.69 -15.94 -20.51
CA PRO A 8 -5.73 -15.12 -21.26
C PRO A 8 -5.46 -13.77 -20.59
N GLY A 9 -6.50 -13.06 -20.17
CA GLY A 9 -6.36 -11.81 -19.43
C GLY A 9 -5.55 -11.99 -18.15
N ALA A 10 -5.78 -13.10 -17.43
CA ALA A 10 -5.16 -13.36 -16.13
C ALA A 10 -3.68 -13.65 -16.29
N CYS A 11 -3.31 -14.44 -17.31
CA CYS A 11 -1.92 -14.68 -17.68
C CYS A 11 -1.21 -13.40 -18.09
N LEU A 12 -1.83 -12.56 -18.92
CA LEU A 12 -1.24 -11.28 -19.36
C LEU A 12 -1.01 -10.34 -18.17
N LEU A 13 -1.99 -10.23 -17.26
CA LEU A 13 -1.85 -9.45 -16.04
C LEU A 13 -0.72 -10.01 -15.15
N ALA A 14 -0.69 -11.32 -14.93
CA ALA A 14 0.35 -11.97 -14.14
C ALA A 14 1.76 -11.73 -14.70
N VAL A 15 1.95 -11.89 -16.00
CA VAL A 15 3.23 -11.63 -16.68
C VAL A 15 3.63 -10.16 -16.57
N THR A 16 2.66 -9.24 -16.74
CA THR A 16 2.90 -7.79 -16.60
C THR A 16 3.41 -7.46 -15.20
N LEU A 17 2.71 -7.93 -14.17
CA LEU A 17 3.04 -7.65 -12.78
C LEU A 17 4.36 -8.30 -12.37
N ALA A 18 4.57 -9.57 -12.74
CA ALA A 18 5.80 -10.29 -12.45
C ALA A 18 7.01 -9.62 -13.12
N GLY A 19 6.87 -9.23 -14.39
CA GLY A 19 7.93 -8.54 -15.13
C GLY A 19 8.25 -7.16 -14.53
N LEU A 20 7.24 -6.36 -14.19
CA LEU A 20 7.45 -5.06 -13.54
C LEU A 20 8.14 -5.20 -12.18
N VAL A 21 7.70 -6.13 -11.33
CA VAL A 21 8.34 -6.40 -10.04
C VAL A 21 9.76 -6.92 -10.22
N HIS A 22 10.00 -7.79 -11.19
CA HIS A 22 11.33 -8.31 -11.49
C HIS A 22 12.30 -7.18 -11.88
N VAL A 23 11.91 -6.34 -12.83
CA VAL A 23 12.72 -5.18 -13.26
C VAL A 23 13.02 -4.27 -12.09
N LEU A 24 12.01 -4.01 -11.27
CA LEU A 24 12.11 -3.13 -10.13
C LEU A 24 13.13 -3.62 -9.08
N VAL A 25 13.29 -4.94 -8.94
CA VAL A 25 14.27 -5.57 -8.04
C VAL A 25 15.64 -5.74 -8.71
N ALA A 26 15.67 -6.03 -10.02
CA ALA A 26 16.91 -6.22 -10.78
C ALA A 26 17.63 -4.90 -11.07
N LEU A 27 16.89 -3.82 -11.29
CA LEU A 27 17.45 -2.53 -11.69
C LEU A 27 18.46 -1.96 -10.67
N PRO A 28 18.22 -1.98 -9.35
CA PRO A 28 19.21 -1.53 -8.37
C PRO A 28 20.38 -2.51 -8.19
N ARG A 29 20.20 -3.80 -8.50
CA ARG A 29 21.21 -4.85 -8.31
C ARG A 29 22.17 -4.95 -9.48
N ASP A 30 21.60 -5.05 -10.67
CA ASP A 30 22.31 -5.36 -11.91
C ASP A 30 22.46 -4.11 -12.80
N GLY A 31 21.73 -3.02 -12.50
CA GLY A 31 21.67 -1.83 -13.33
C GLY A 31 20.73 -1.97 -14.53
N ALA A 32 20.71 -0.95 -15.38
CA ALA A 32 19.93 -0.91 -16.63
C ALA A 32 20.59 -1.73 -17.74
N THR A 33 20.76 -3.03 -17.50
CA THR A 33 21.36 -3.97 -18.46
C THR A 33 20.36 -4.35 -19.55
N ALA A 34 20.87 -4.83 -20.70
CA ALA A 34 20.05 -5.34 -21.79
C ALA A 34 18.96 -6.35 -21.34
N PRO A 35 19.23 -7.37 -20.49
CA PRO A 35 18.19 -8.27 -20.01
C PRO A 35 17.12 -7.56 -19.17
N THR A 36 17.50 -6.67 -18.25
CA THR A 36 16.54 -5.89 -17.44
C THR A 36 15.62 -5.04 -18.33
N LEU A 37 16.19 -4.38 -19.34
CA LEU A 37 15.41 -3.57 -20.30
C LEU A 37 14.50 -4.43 -21.20
N LEU A 38 14.94 -5.63 -21.58
CA LEU A 38 14.11 -6.59 -22.33
C LEU A 38 12.93 -7.08 -21.49
N VAL A 39 13.13 -7.40 -20.21
CA VAL A 39 12.03 -7.78 -19.31
C VAL A 39 11.07 -6.61 -19.12
N LEU A 40 11.58 -5.37 -19.00
CA LEU A 40 10.74 -4.18 -18.93
C LEU A 40 9.90 -4.00 -20.19
N ALA A 41 10.52 -4.11 -21.37
CA ALA A 41 9.81 -4.04 -22.64
C ALA A 41 8.74 -5.14 -22.75
N ALA A 42 9.06 -6.39 -22.37
CA ALA A 42 8.11 -7.49 -22.36
C ALA A 42 6.95 -7.25 -21.39
N ALA A 43 7.21 -6.73 -20.19
CA ALA A 43 6.18 -6.38 -19.21
C ALA A 43 5.26 -5.27 -19.72
N VAL A 44 5.82 -4.22 -20.35
CA VAL A 44 5.04 -3.13 -20.96
C VAL A 44 4.19 -3.64 -22.13
N LEU A 45 4.75 -4.50 -22.98
CA LEU A 45 4.02 -5.11 -24.09
C LEU A 45 2.90 -6.04 -23.60
N ALA A 46 3.16 -6.85 -22.57
CA ALA A 46 2.15 -7.69 -21.92
C ALA A 46 1.03 -6.84 -21.32
N GLY A 47 1.36 -5.72 -20.68
CA GLY A 47 0.38 -4.79 -20.13
C GLY A 47 -0.46 -4.10 -21.19
N ALA A 48 0.16 -3.71 -22.32
CA ALA A 48 -0.56 -3.16 -23.47
C ALA A 48 -1.47 -4.21 -24.12
N ALA A 49 -1.02 -5.45 -24.22
CA ALA A 49 -1.82 -6.58 -24.70
C ALA A 49 -3.00 -6.86 -23.77
N PHE A 50 -2.78 -6.86 -22.44
CA PHE A 50 -3.84 -6.97 -21.43
C PHE A 50 -4.89 -5.88 -21.60
N ALA A 51 -4.47 -4.62 -21.71
CA ALA A 51 -5.40 -3.49 -21.88
C ALA A 51 -6.20 -3.59 -23.19
N ARG A 52 -5.60 -4.12 -24.27
CA ARG A 52 -6.29 -4.35 -25.54
C ARG A 52 -7.25 -5.54 -25.46
N HIS A 53 -6.87 -6.59 -24.75
CA HIS A 53 -7.67 -7.80 -24.52
C HIS A 53 -8.92 -7.47 -23.69
N GLU A 54 -8.75 -6.82 -22.54
CA GLU A 54 -9.85 -6.37 -21.68
C GLU A 54 -10.88 -5.49 -22.41
N ARG A 55 -10.44 -4.68 -23.38
CA ARG A 55 -11.33 -3.84 -24.19
C ARG A 55 -12.15 -4.61 -25.22
N ARG A 56 -11.77 -5.84 -25.54
CA ARG A 56 -12.36 -6.67 -26.61
C ARG A 56 -13.11 -7.89 -26.09
N THR A 57 -12.87 -8.30 -24.85
CA THR A 57 -13.47 -9.50 -24.24
C THR A 57 -14.88 -9.21 -23.71
N ASP A 58 -15.82 -10.13 -23.96
CA ASP A 58 -17.22 -10.02 -23.48
C ASP A 58 -17.36 -10.19 -21.95
N HIS A 59 -16.39 -10.86 -21.33
CA HIS A 59 -16.27 -11.07 -19.88
C HIS A 59 -14.91 -10.57 -19.35
N PRO A 60 -14.73 -9.24 -19.20
CA PRO A 60 -13.48 -8.65 -18.72
C PRO A 60 -13.17 -9.05 -17.28
N LEU A 61 -11.89 -9.31 -16.96
CA LEU A 61 -11.41 -9.54 -15.60
C LEU A 61 -11.54 -8.32 -14.71
N LEU A 62 -11.50 -7.11 -15.30
CA LEU A 62 -11.72 -5.86 -14.59
C LEU A 62 -13.05 -5.25 -15.04
N PRO A 63 -14.19 -5.67 -14.45
CA PRO A 63 -15.48 -5.09 -14.76
C PRO A 63 -15.42 -3.56 -14.63
N ALA A 64 -15.88 -2.86 -15.66
CA ALA A 64 -15.84 -1.39 -15.71
C ALA A 64 -16.52 -0.75 -14.49
N GLY A 65 -17.47 -1.43 -13.85
CA GLY A 65 -18.10 -1.01 -12.60
C GLY A 65 -17.12 -0.86 -11.42
N ILE A 66 -16.14 -1.77 -11.28
CA ILE A 66 -15.10 -1.66 -10.24
C ILE A 66 -14.15 -0.51 -10.57
N VAL A 67 -13.66 -0.46 -11.82
CA VAL A 67 -12.68 0.55 -12.25
C VAL A 67 -13.28 1.97 -12.22
N ARG A 68 -14.59 2.12 -12.48
CA ARG A 68 -15.30 3.40 -12.36
C ARG A 68 -15.72 3.74 -10.93
N SER A 69 -15.70 2.77 -10.01
CA SER A 69 -16.06 3.00 -8.61
C SER A 69 -14.96 3.79 -7.91
N ARG A 70 -15.16 5.11 -7.80
CA ARG A 70 -14.24 6.01 -7.08
C ARG A 70 -13.90 5.51 -5.68
N PRO A 71 -14.83 5.04 -4.83
CA PRO A 71 -14.52 4.47 -3.52
C PRO A 71 -13.58 3.27 -3.54
N VAL A 72 -13.76 2.34 -4.49
CA VAL A 72 -12.96 1.11 -4.59
C VAL A 72 -11.56 1.45 -5.07
N MET A 73 -11.45 2.23 -6.16
CA MET A 73 -10.15 2.66 -6.68
C MET A 73 -9.38 3.54 -5.70
N ALA A 74 -10.07 4.41 -4.96
CA ALA A 74 -9.49 5.20 -3.87
C ALA A 74 -8.94 4.31 -2.75
N GLY A 75 -9.69 3.28 -2.34
CA GLY A 75 -9.25 2.31 -1.33
C GLY A 75 -8.04 1.51 -1.80
N LEU A 76 -8.08 0.96 -3.02
CA LEU A 76 -6.98 0.20 -3.61
C LEU A 76 -5.71 1.07 -3.75
N GLY A 77 -5.85 2.31 -4.22
CA GLY A 77 -4.74 3.25 -4.33
C GLY A 77 -4.14 3.62 -2.97
N ALA A 78 -4.98 3.83 -1.95
CA ALA A 78 -4.51 4.09 -0.59
C ALA A 78 -3.75 2.87 -0.02
N LEU A 79 -4.26 1.65 -0.21
CA LEU A 79 -3.59 0.42 0.23
C LEU A 79 -2.23 0.23 -0.45
N LEU A 80 -2.17 0.41 -1.77
CA LEU A 80 -0.92 0.33 -2.55
C LEU A 80 0.11 1.34 -2.03
N ALA A 81 -0.29 2.60 -1.86
CA ALA A 81 0.63 3.67 -1.51
C ALA A 81 1.13 3.57 -0.05
N VAL A 82 0.24 3.26 0.88
CA VAL A 82 0.58 3.14 2.32
C VAL A 82 1.38 1.86 2.60
N SER A 83 1.12 0.76 1.89
CA SER A 83 1.98 -0.43 1.97
C SER A 83 3.37 -0.19 1.38
N ALA A 84 3.49 0.52 0.26
CA ALA A 84 4.79 0.93 -0.27
C ALA A 84 5.57 1.78 0.74
N ALA A 85 4.93 2.81 1.30
CA ALA A 85 5.55 3.65 2.31
C ALA A 85 6.01 2.85 3.55
N LEU A 86 5.17 1.93 4.06
CA LEU A 86 5.50 1.11 5.23
C LEU A 86 6.72 0.21 4.96
N PHE A 87 6.67 -0.63 3.93
CA PHE A 87 7.68 -1.67 3.72
C PHE A 87 9.00 -1.08 3.21
N GLY A 88 8.96 -0.01 2.42
CA GLY A 88 10.18 0.73 2.09
C GLY A 88 10.83 1.35 3.33
N THR A 89 10.03 1.89 4.24
CA THR A 89 10.53 2.47 5.51
C THR A 89 11.04 1.39 6.45
N LEU A 90 10.37 0.24 6.52
CA LEU A 90 10.81 -0.91 7.31
C LEU A 90 12.15 -1.44 6.81
N PHE A 91 12.33 -1.51 5.49
CA PHE A 91 13.61 -1.88 4.88
C PHE A 91 14.72 -0.90 5.28
N ALA A 92 14.55 0.39 4.98
CA ALA A 92 15.53 1.41 5.33
C ALA A 92 15.81 1.48 6.84
N GLY A 93 14.76 1.34 7.66
CA GLY A 93 14.86 1.36 9.11
C GLY A 93 15.57 0.14 9.70
N THR A 94 15.44 -1.02 9.08
CA THR A 94 16.20 -2.22 9.50
C THR A 94 17.68 -2.02 9.26
N TYR A 95 18.05 -1.51 8.08
CA TYR A 95 19.45 -1.14 7.77
C TYR A 95 19.96 -0.05 8.72
N PHE A 96 19.14 0.95 9.07
CA PHE A 96 19.52 1.97 10.04
C PHE A 96 19.83 1.38 11.44
N LEU A 97 18.98 0.50 11.96
CA LEU A 97 19.20 -0.13 13.26
C LEU A 97 20.49 -0.98 13.28
N GLN A 98 20.77 -1.70 12.19
CA GLN A 98 21.89 -2.64 12.13
C GLN A 98 23.21 -1.97 11.71
N ASP A 99 23.20 -1.15 10.66
CA ASP A 99 24.43 -0.59 10.09
C ASP A 99 24.83 0.73 10.75
N VAL A 100 23.87 1.55 11.18
CA VAL A 100 24.14 2.85 11.84
C VAL A 100 24.18 2.69 13.35
N LEU A 101 23.13 2.14 13.96
CA LEU A 101 23.09 1.95 15.43
C LEU A 101 23.87 0.70 15.90
N ARG A 102 24.43 -0.10 14.98
CA ARG A 102 25.24 -1.28 15.28
C ARG A 102 24.53 -2.30 16.19
N LEU A 103 23.20 -2.35 16.12
CA LEU A 103 22.41 -3.34 16.85
C LEU A 103 22.50 -4.69 16.16
N ASP A 104 22.46 -5.76 16.93
CA ASP A 104 22.28 -7.10 16.37
C ASP A 104 20.85 -7.29 15.82
N ALA A 105 20.64 -8.40 15.12
CA ALA A 105 19.34 -8.72 14.53
C ALA A 105 18.22 -8.87 15.57
N LEU A 106 18.53 -9.38 16.77
CA LEU A 106 17.56 -9.61 17.84
C LEU A 106 17.06 -8.27 18.41
N HIS A 107 17.96 -7.36 18.76
CA HIS A 107 17.63 -6.05 19.28
C HIS A 107 16.93 -5.21 18.21
N SER A 108 17.34 -5.31 16.95
CA SER A 108 16.64 -4.65 15.84
C SER A 108 15.18 -5.11 15.73
N ALA A 109 14.95 -6.43 15.84
CA ALA A 109 13.62 -7.00 15.84
C ALA A 109 12.79 -6.53 17.05
N LEU A 110 13.38 -6.49 18.25
CA LEU A 110 12.71 -5.99 19.47
C LEU A 110 12.27 -4.53 19.33
N TRP A 111 13.09 -3.67 18.73
CA TRP A 111 12.72 -2.26 18.49
C TRP A 111 11.70 -2.09 17.36
N SER A 112 11.63 -3.03 16.41
CA SER A 112 10.58 -3.07 15.38
C SER A 112 9.27 -3.71 15.89
N LEU A 113 9.31 -4.48 16.98
CA LEU A 113 8.17 -5.20 17.55
C LEU A 113 6.93 -4.33 17.79
N PRO A 114 7.04 -3.07 18.26
CA PRO A 114 5.87 -2.21 18.45
C PRO A 114 5.05 -2.01 17.17
N LEU A 115 5.68 -2.01 15.98
CA LEU A 115 4.95 -1.96 14.72
C LEU A 115 3.98 -3.13 14.60
N ALA A 116 4.44 -4.35 14.84
CA ALA A 116 3.60 -5.55 14.74
C ALA A 116 2.48 -5.54 15.78
N VAL A 117 2.80 -5.16 17.02
CA VAL A 117 1.81 -5.03 18.11
C VAL A 117 0.72 -4.03 17.73
N LEU A 118 1.10 -2.85 17.27
CA LEU A 118 0.15 -1.81 16.86
C LEU A 118 -0.62 -2.20 15.60
N MET A 119 -0.07 -3.06 14.73
CA MET A 119 -0.83 -3.58 13.61
C MET A 119 -1.97 -4.50 14.05
N VAL A 120 -1.73 -5.35 15.05
CA VAL A 120 -2.73 -6.27 15.62
C VAL A 120 -3.76 -5.50 16.45
N LEU A 121 -3.30 -4.66 17.39
CA LEU A 121 -4.17 -3.89 18.28
C LEU A 121 -4.87 -2.72 17.55
N GLY A 122 -4.31 -2.28 16.43
CA GLY A 122 -4.86 -1.24 15.57
C GLY A 122 -6.14 -1.65 14.87
N ALA A 123 -6.36 -2.94 14.59
CA ALA A 123 -7.56 -3.40 13.88
C ALA A 123 -8.88 -3.08 14.59
N PRO A 124 -9.09 -3.45 15.87
CA PRO A 124 -10.32 -3.12 16.58
C PRO A 124 -10.48 -1.60 16.80
N THR A 125 -9.38 -0.88 17.08
CA THR A 125 -9.44 0.57 17.28
C THR A 125 -9.80 1.30 15.98
N ALA A 126 -9.27 0.87 14.84
CA ALA A 126 -9.62 1.37 13.52
C ALA A 126 -11.09 1.13 13.18
N ALA A 127 -11.64 -0.04 13.52
CA ALA A 127 -13.06 -0.34 13.32
C ALA A 127 -13.97 0.59 14.15
N VAL A 128 -13.63 0.85 15.42
CA VAL A 128 -14.34 1.81 16.27
C VAL A 128 -14.23 3.23 15.70
N LEU A 129 -13.03 3.64 15.28
CA LEU A 129 -12.79 4.96 14.70
C LEU A 129 -13.55 5.14 13.39
N GLN A 130 -13.62 4.11 12.56
CA GLN A 130 -14.39 4.07 11.32
C GLN A 130 -15.89 4.25 11.58
N ARG A 131 -16.46 3.56 12.59
CA ARG A 131 -17.86 3.75 13.00
C ARG A 131 -18.10 5.16 13.54
N ARG A 132 -17.16 5.70 14.33
CA ARG A 132 -17.31 6.98 15.03
C ARG A 132 -17.01 8.20 14.16
N PHE A 133 -16.17 8.12 13.14
CA PHE A 133 -15.75 9.27 12.31
C PHE A 133 -16.03 9.10 10.82
N GLY A 134 -16.33 7.88 10.37
CA GLY A 134 -16.58 7.52 8.97
C GLY A 134 -15.31 7.04 8.25
N PRO A 135 -15.43 6.26 7.16
CA PRO A 135 -14.29 5.63 6.49
C PRO A 135 -13.24 6.62 5.98
N ARG A 136 -13.68 7.71 5.32
CA ARG A 136 -12.78 8.74 4.77
C ARG A 136 -11.89 9.37 5.84
N ARG A 137 -12.48 9.85 6.93
CA ARG A 137 -11.71 10.55 7.99
C ARG A 137 -10.72 9.61 8.65
N THR A 138 -11.16 8.40 8.97
CA THR A 138 -10.32 7.38 9.63
C THR A 138 -9.14 6.95 8.74
N ALA A 139 -9.39 6.68 7.46
CA ALA A 139 -8.33 6.32 6.51
C ALA A 139 -7.34 7.47 6.29
N VAL A 140 -7.81 8.71 6.10
CA VAL A 140 -6.94 9.88 5.96
C VAL A 140 -6.10 10.08 7.21
N SER A 141 -6.67 9.96 8.41
CA SER A 141 -5.89 10.07 9.65
C SER A 141 -4.83 8.97 9.78
N GLY A 142 -5.15 7.73 9.39
CA GLY A 142 -4.18 6.64 9.38
C GLY A 142 -3.03 6.89 8.41
N ALA A 143 -3.34 7.35 7.19
CA ALA A 143 -2.33 7.63 6.18
C ALA A 143 -1.44 8.82 6.58
N VAL A 144 -2.02 9.87 7.17
CA VAL A 144 -1.25 11.00 7.74
C VAL A 144 -0.37 10.53 8.89
N LEU A 145 -0.89 9.71 9.81
CA LEU A 145 -0.12 9.19 10.93
C LEU A 145 1.07 8.34 10.46
N LEU A 146 0.85 7.49 9.47
CA LEU A 146 1.92 6.72 8.83
C LEU A 146 2.95 7.65 8.18
N THR A 147 2.50 8.64 7.42
CA THR A 147 3.39 9.62 6.76
C THR A 147 4.23 10.38 7.77
N LEU A 148 3.64 10.79 8.90
CA LEU A 148 4.36 11.41 10.00
C LEU A 148 5.36 10.44 10.64
N GLY A 149 5.03 9.15 10.75
CA GLY A 149 5.97 8.11 11.16
C GLY A 149 7.19 8.02 10.24
N VAL A 150 6.97 8.00 8.93
CA VAL A 150 8.04 8.00 7.92
C VAL A 150 8.89 9.28 8.02
N LEU A 151 8.25 10.46 8.10
CA LEU A 151 8.96 11.74 8.22
C LEU A 151 9.74 11.87 9.53
N SER A 152 9.21 11.32 10.62
CA SER A 152 9.92 11.27 11.91
C SER A 152 11.13 10.36 11.82
N PHE A 153 10.99 9.21 11.15
CA PHE A 153 12.11 8.31 10.87
C PHE A 153 13.17 9.00 10.00
N ALA A 154 12.77 9.80 9.01
CA ALA A 154 13.68 10.54 8.13
C ALA A 154 14.55 11.56 8.86
N ARG A 155 14.19 11.96 10.08
CA ARG A 155 14.96 12.88 10.92
C ARG A 155 15.96 12.18 11.82
N LEU A 156 15.96 10.84 11.87
CA LEU A 156 16.93 10.08 12.64
C LEU A 156 18.28 10.13 11.93
N ASP A 157 19.33 10.42 12.71
CA ASP A 157 20.71 10.48 12.27
C ASP A 157 21.59 9.52 13.10
N ALA A 158 22.90 9.60 12.92
CA ALA A 158 23.85 8.75 13.66
C ALA A 158 23.84 8.97 15.19
N GLY A 159 23.27 10.08 15.68
CA GLY A 159 23.10 10.36 17.11
C GLY A 159 21.76 9.86 17.67
N ALA A 160 20.89 9.28 16.83
CA ALA A 160 19.60 8.79 17.27
C ALA A 160 19.73 7.58 18.21
N THR A 161 18.69 7.38 19.02
CA THR A 161 18.62 6.26 19.95
C THR A 161 17.61 5.24 19.46
N ALA A 162 17.81 3.97 19.83
CA ALA A 162 16.88 2.90 19.47
C ALA A 162 15.41 3.14 19.94
N PRO A 163 15.15 3.75 21.13
CA PRO A 163 13.81 4.21 21.50
C PRO A 163 13.17 5.20 20.52
N ALA A 164 13.94 6.13 19.94
CA ALA A 164 13.42 7.08 18.96
C ALA A 164 12.94 6.35 17.69
N ALA A 165 13.67 5.34 17.24
CA ALA A 165 13.23 4.46 16.15
C ALA A 165 11.97 3.66 16.53
N GLY A 166 11.91 3.14 17.77
CA GLY A 166 10.74 2.47 18.32
C GLY A 166 9.45 3.31 18.26
N VAL A 167 9.53 4.60 18.61
CA VAL A 167 8.39 5.53 18.49
C VAL A 167 7.95 5.69 17.03
N CYS A 168 8.89 5.76 16.09
CA CYS A 168 8.56 5.82 14.68
C CYS A 168 7.84 4.54 14.22
N PHE A 169 8.27 3.36 14.67
CA PHE A 169 7.59 2.08 14.39
C PHE A 169 6.16 2.01 14.95
N VAL A 170 5.92 2.61 16.12
CA VAL A 170 4.55 2.75 16.67
C VAL A 170 3.66 3.56 15.72
N LEU A 171 4.13 4.72 15.24
CA LEU A 171 3.37 5.56 14.31
C LEU A 171 3.08 4.84 12.99
N LEU A 172 4.07 4.13 12.46
CA LEU A 172 3.94 3.32 11.24
C LEU A 172 2.88 2.23 11.40
N GLY A 173 2.95 1.43 12.48
CA GLY A 173 2.02 0.33 12.72
C GLY A 173 0.59 0.81 12.97
N ALA A 174 0.41 1.87 13.75
CA ALA A 174 -0.89 2.46 14.02
C ALA A 174 -1.51 3.08 12.77
N GLY A 175 -0.72 3.80 11.96
CA GLY A 175 -1.18 4.40 10.71
C GLY A 175 -1.56 3.36 9.66
N PHE A 176 -0.68 2.38 9.43
CA PHE A 176 -0.91 1.31 8.46
C PHE A 176 -2.15 0.48 8.77
N SER A 177 -2.29 -0.03 10.00
CA SER A 177 -3.46 -0.83 10.39
C SER A 177 -4.77 -0.08 10.23
N THR A 178 -4.77 1.21 10.58
CA THR A 178 -5.95 2.07 10.42
C THR A 178 -6.37 2.17 8.96
N VAL A 179 -5.44 2.45 8.03
CA VAL A 179 -5.73 2.49 6.60
C VAL A 179 -6.14 1.11 6.09
N MET A 180 -5.41 0.07 6.48
CA MET A 180 -5.62 -1.29 6.02
C MET A 180 -7.04 -1.77 6.33
N VAL A 181 -7.49 -1.61 7.58
CA VAL A 181 -8.83 -2.01 8.01
C VAL A 181 -9.91 -1.18 7.31
N THR A 182 -9.74 0.14 7.26
CA THR A 182 -10.76 1.04 6.71
C THR A 182 -10.92 0.91 5.21
N ALA A 183 -9.82 0.90 4.46
CA ALA A 183 -9.83 0.78 3.01
C ALA A 183 -10.31 -0.61 2.58
N THR A 184 -9.87 -1.67 3.25
CA THR A 184 -10.37 -3.04 3.01
C THR A 184 -11.87 -3.13 3.23
N ALA A 185 -12.37 -2.58 4.35
CA ALA A 185 -13.80 -2.56 4.61
C ALA A 185 -14.56 -1.82 3.49
N VAL A 186 -14.07 -0.69 3.00
CA VAL A 186 -14.72 0.03 1.88
C VAL A 186 -14.69 -0.77 0.59
N VAL A 187 -13.56 -1.38 0.24
CA VAL A 187 -13.42 -2.20 -0.98
C VAL A 187 -14.40 -3.38 -0.94
N VAL A 188 -14.44 -4.11 0.18
CA VAL A 188 -15.34 -5.26 0.37
C VAL A 188 -16.80 -4.85 0.37
N HIS A 189 -17.18 -3.79 1.09
CA HIS A 189 -18.60 -3.38 1.21
C HIS A 189 -19.15 -2.71 -0.05
N ARG A 190 -18.28 -2.20 -0.93
CA ARG A 190 -18.68 -1.51 -2.17
C ARG A 190 -18.58 -2.40 -3.40
N ALA A 191 -17.95 -3.57 -3.29
CA ALA A 191 -17.98 -4.57 -4.34
C ALA A 191 -19.34 -5.27 -4.34
N ALA A 192 -20.02 -5.31 -5.49
CA ALA A 192 -21.20 -6.16 -5.64
C ALA A 192 -20.79 -7.63 -5.49
N GLU A 193 -21.68 -8.49 -4.98
CA GLU A 193 -21.40 -9.92 -4.74
C GLU A 193 -20.79 -10.61 -5.98
N ALA A 194 -21.33 -10.31 -7.17
CA ALA A 194 -20.84 -10.84 -8.44
C ALA A 194 -19.39 -10.42 -8.81
N THR A 195 -18.85 -9.39 -8.17
CA THR A 195 -17.53 -8.80 -8.45
C THR A 195 -16.61 -8.78 -7.22
N ALA A 196 -17.05 -9.34 -6.09
CA ALA A 196 -16.30 -9.37 -4.84
C ALA A 196 -14.95 -10.11 -4.99
N GLY A 197 -14.92 -11.19 -5.77
CA GLY A 197 -13.69 -11.92 -6.09
C GLY A 197 -12.65 -11.06 -6.83
N VAL A 198 -13.09 -10.25 -7.80
CA VAL A 198 -12.20 -9.33 -8.54
C VAL A 198 -11.69 -8.22 -7.61
N ALA A 199 -12.57 -7.63 -6.79
CA ALA A 199 -12.18 -6.59 -5.84
C ALA A 199 -11.15 -7.11 -4.82
N GLY A 200 -11.37 -8.32 -4.28
CA GLY A 200 -10.40 -8.98 -3.40
C GLY A 200 -9.08 -9.32 -4.09
N GLY A 201 -9.13 -9.78 -5.35
CA GLY A 201 -7.94 -10.01 -6.17
C GLY A 201 -7.12 -8.73 -6.36
N LEU A 202 -7.76 -7.64 -6.79
CA LEU A 202 -7.13 -6.33 -6.92
C LEU A 202 -6.54 -5.82 -5.60
N GLN A 203 -7.24 -6.05 -4.49
CA GLN A 203 -6.74 -5.70 -3.17
C GLN A 203 -5.46 -6.47 -2.85
N GLN A 204 -5.44 -7.78 -3.08
CA GLN A 204 -4.26 -8.60 -2.84
C GLN A 204 -3.10 -8.22 -3.77
N THR A 205 -3.41 -7.89 -5.02
CA THR A 205 -2.45 -7.33 -5.96
C THR A 205 -1.84 -6.03 -5.43
N ALA A 206 -2.65 -5.09 -4.94
CA ALA A 206 -2.16 -3.85 -4.34
C ALA A 206 -1.28 -4.12 -3.11
N LEU A 207 -1.66 -5.08 -2.26
CA LEU A 207 -0.91 -5.46 -1.06
C LEU A 207 0.40 -6.21 -1.35
N ASN A 208 0.56 -6.83 -2.52
CA ASN A 208 1.82 -7.47 -2.92
C ASN A 208 2.73 -6.53 -3.72
N ILE A 209 2.16 -5.73 -4.62
CA ILE A 209 2.93 -4.78 -5.43
C ILE A 209 3.40 -3.59 -4.61
N GLY A 210 2.55 -3.06 -3.71
CA GLY A 210 2.89 -1.90 -2.89
C GLY A 210 4.20 -2.09 -2.12
N PRO A 211 4.34 -3.15 -1.31
CA PRO A 211 5.60 -3.46 -0.63
C PRO A 211 6.80 -3.56 -1.55
N ALA A 212 6.66 -4.21 -2.71
CA ALA A 212 7.73 -4.32 -3.70
C ALA A 212 8.17 -2.95 -4.24
N LEU A 213 7.21 -2.08 -4.56
CA LEU A 213 7.44 -0.67 -4.95
C LEU A 213 8.18 0.10 -3.86
N GLY A 214 7.75 -0.05 -2.61
CA GLY A 214 8.37 0.59 -1.45
C GLY A 214 9.82 0.20 -1.27
N VAL A 215 10.07 -1.11 -1.18
CA VAL A 215 11.42 -1.65 -0.97
C VAL A 215 12.34 -1.26 -2.12
N ALA A 216 11.90 -1.36 -3.37
CA ALA A 216 12.73 -0.98 -4.49
C ALA A 216 13.02 0.50 -4.58
N THR A 217 12.06 1.36 -4.24
CA THR A 217 12.29 2.80 -4.12
C THR A 217 13.34 3.10 -3.06
N ALA A 218 13.26 2.42 -1.91
CA ALA A 218 14.25 2.53 -0.85
C ALA A 218 15.63 2.07 -1.30
N THR A 219 15.73 0.86 -1.86
CA THR A 219 16.99 0.30 -2.36
C THR A 219 17.62 1.19 -3.42
N LEU A 220 16.86 1.61 -4.43
CA LEU A 220 17.36 2.49 -5.49
C LEU A 220 17.95 3.77 -4.89
N LEU A 221 17.21 4.48 -4.05
CA LEU A 221 17.66 5.75 -3.47
C LEU A 221 18.83 5.58 -2.49
N LEU A 222 18.91 4.45 -1.78
CA LEU A 222 20.07 4.10 -0.95
C LEU A 222 21.31 3.81 -1.78
N THR A 223 21.16 3.19 -2.96
CA THR A 223 22.29 2.85 -3.85
C THR A 223 22.82 4.02 -4.69
N LEU A 224 22.05 5.11 -4.84
CA LEU A 224 22.45 6.26 -5.66
C LEU A 224 23.47 7.19 -4.98
N GLU A 225 23.66 7.08 -3.67
CA GLU A 225 24.65 7.87 -2.94
C GLU A 225 26.00 7.12 -2.87
N PRO A 226 27.12 7.73 -3.28
CA PRO A 226 28.44 7.13 -3.16
C PRO A 226 28.95 7.09 -1.70
N GLY A 227 29.54 5.97 -1.28
CA GLY A 227 30.36 5.87 -0.05
C GLY A 227 29.60 5.76 1.27
N ASP A 228 30.22 6.20 2.38
CA ASP A 228 29.71 6.11 3.77
C ASP A 228 28.48 7.00 4.09
N ALA A 229 27.85 7.60 3.06
CA ALA A 229 26.75 8.55 3.20
C ALA A 229 25.36 7.90 3.34
N PHE A 230 25.25 6.85 4.16
CA PHE A 230 23.98 6.13 4.35
C PHE A 230 22.86 7.02 4.91
N VAL A 231 23.15 7.89 5.90
CA VAL A 231 22.14 8.73 6.55
C VAL A 231 21.51 9.74 5.56
N PRO A 232 22.28 10.49 4.75
CA PRO A 232 21.73 11.31 3.66
C PRO A 232 20.88 10.51 2.64
N ALA A 233 21.36 9.33 2.23
CA ALA A 233 20.65 8.46 1.28
C ALA A 233 19.30 8.01 1.85
N MET A 234 19.33 7.57 3.12
CA MET A 234 18.15 7.17 3.89
C MET A 234 17.15 8.33 4.01
N HIS A 235 17.63 9.54 4.30
CA HIS A 235 16.76 10.72 4.38
C HIS A 235 15.99 10.93 3.07
N ARG A 236 16.67 10.90 1.91
CA ARG A 236 16.02 11.05 0.60
C ARG A 236 15.07 9.91 0.28
N ALA A 237 15.46 8.67 0.59
CA ALA A 237 14.61 7.50 0.44
C ALA A 237 13.30 7.65 1.24
N LEU A 238 13.42 8.07 2.50
CA LEU A 238 12.26 8.26 3.38
C LEU A 238 11.40 9.45 2.97
N LEU A 239 11.95 10.52 2.39
CA LEU A 239 11.13 11.60 1.80
C LEU A 239 10.31 11.10 0.60
N ALA A 240 10.89 10.29 -0.27
CA ALA A 240 10.16 9.68 -1.40
C ALA A 240 9.04 8.75 -0.90
N LEU A 241 9.32 7.95 0.13
CA LEU A 241 8.34 7.06 0.76
C LEU A 241 7.26 7.86 1.51
N ALA A 242 7.60 8.98 2.14
CA ALA A 242 6.64 9.89 2.75
C ALA A 242 5.73 10.53 1.69
N ALA A 243 6.25 10.84 0.50
CA ALA A 243 5.42 11.29 -0.62
C ALA A 243 4.43 10.20 -1.05
N LEU A 244 4.84 8.92 -1.10
CA LEU A 244 3.91 7.81 -1.32
C LEU A 244 2.84 7.73 -0.20
N GLY A 245 3.23 7.87 1.06
CA GLY A 245 2.29 7.93 2.19
C GLY A 245 1.26 9.08 2.03
N ALA A 246 1.73 10.27 1.63
CA ALA A 246 0.89 11.43 1.36
C ALA A 246 -0.06 11.21 0.17
N LEU A 247 0.42 10.57 -0.91
CA LEU A 247 -0.44 10.13 -2.02
C LEU A 247 -1.51 9.14 -1.53
N GLY A 248 -1.17 8.26 -0.59
CA GLY A 248 -2.14 7.39 0.09
C GLY A 248 -3.20 8.17 0.86
N ALA A 249 -2.81 9.25 1.56
CA ALA A 249 -3.76 10.13 2.23
C ALA A 249 -4.67 10.88 1.23
N ILE A 250 -4.12 11.33 0.10
CA ILE A 250 -4.89 11.96 -0.98
C ILE A 250 -5.86 10.96 -1.60
N ALA A 251 -5.41 9.74 -1.90
CA ALA A 251 -6.26 8.66 -2.40
C ALA A 251 -7.41 8.36 -1.40
N ALA A 252 -7.10 8.32 -0.10
CA ALA A 252 -8.09 8.12 0.96
C ALA A 252 -9.16 9.22 1.02
N LEU A 253 -8.93 10.42 0.47
CA LEU A 253 -9.97 11.46 0.34
C LEU A 253 -11.10 11.05 -0.61
N GLY A 254 -10.84 10.12 -1.54
CA GLY A 254 -11.84 9.55 -2.45
C GLY A 254 -12.76 8.52 -1.80
N LEU A 255 -12.50 8.13 -0.55
CA LEU A 255 -13.37 7.23 0.20
C LEU A 255 -14.69 7.92 0.59
N PRO A 256 -15.78 7.15 0.75
CA PRO A 256 -17.07 7.71 1.10
C PRO A 256 -17.02 8.37 2.49
N GLY A 257 -17.66 9.54 2.59
CA GLY A 257 -17.90 10.22 3.86
C GLY A 257 -18.82 9.42 4.78
N ARG A 258 -19.13 9.96 5.97
CA ARG A 258 -20.14 9.35 6.87
C ARG A 258 -21.44 9.18 6.09
N THR A 259 -21.85 7.93 5.87
CA THR A 259 -23.24 7.64 5.58
C THR A 259 -24.02 8.00 6.84
N THR A 260 -24.68 9.15 6.87
CA THR A 260 -25.81 9.35 7.76
C THR A 260 -26.80 8.25 7.41
N ARG A 261 -26.89 7.23 8.26
CA ARG A 261 -27.98 6.26 8.24
C ARG A 261 -29.24 7.03 8.67
N ASN A 262 -29.82 7.79 7.74
CA ASN A 262 -31.11 8.47 7.91
C ASN A 262 -32.02 8.08 6.75
N ALA A 263 -33.28 7.85 7.14
CA ALA A 263 -34.44 7.43 6.35
C ALA A 263 -34.49 5.93 5.95
N GLU A 264 -34.79 5.08 6.93
CA GLU A 264 -35.91 4.16 6.71
C GLU A 264 -37.13 4.79 7.41
N PRO A 265 -38.17 5.20 6.67
CA PRO A 265 -39.31 5.89 7.25
C PRO A 265 -40.10 4.95 8.15
N ALA A 266 -40.51 5.47 9.30
CA ALA A 266 -41.54 4.92 10.17
C ALA A 266 -42.92 4.93 9.47
N ALA A 267 -43.05 4.24 8.33
CA ALA A 267 -44.24 4.17 7.49
C ALA A 267 -44.71 2.73 7.27
N MET A 268 -44.55 1.86 8.28
CA MET A 268 -45.24 0.56 8.37
C MET A 268 -46.11 0.44 9.64
N ALA A 269 -46.32 1.52 10.39
CA ALA A 269 -47.13 1.52 11.62
C ALA A 269 -48.45 2.31 11.51
N SER A 270 -48.95 2.53 10.29
CA SER A 270 -50.31 3.03 10.07
C SER A 270 -50.92 2.42 8.81
N ALA A 271 -51.29 1.15 8.90
CA ALA A 271 -52.38 0.61 8.10
C ALA A 271 -53.56 0.41 9.07
N PRO A 272 -54.73 1.02 8.80
CA PRO A 272 -55.94 0.86 9.61
C PRO A 272 -56.53 -0.54 9.53
#